data_AF-A0A2H3GHN7-F1
#
_entry.id   AF-A0A2H3GHN7-F1
#
_cell.length_a   1.000
_cell.length_b   1.000
_cell.length_c   1.000
_cell.angle_alpha   90.00
_cell.angle_beta   90.00
_cell.angle_gamma   90.00
#
_symmetry.space_group_name_H-M   'P 1'
#
loop_
_entity.id
_entity.type
_entity.pdbx_description
1 polymer ?
#
loop_
_entity_poly.entity_id
_entity_poly.type
_entity_poly.pdbx_seq_one_letter_code
_entity_poly.pdbx_strand_id
1 'polypeptide(L)'
;MAYKSLSTLKTLILNGRGIMDWPAERATLEFPALEQFVHAFGWVNPIVLSSWLRNMPKLRYLKLDGLDRSLGIPYIEWRHLFDAIRDHQTVTGKSTSGLEVNLRYIHTSQWVRMSYRGVISHDSNIASERKMLSSDPEGLMDSQYCLEKHSYNELPFKYNYGLRFMLGDWKRV
;
A
#
# COMPACT_ATOMS: atom_id res chain seq x y z
N MET A 1 -26.22 11.91 -13.15
CA MET A 1 -25.95 12.72 -11.94
C MET A 1 -24.92 12.11 -10.97
N ALA A 2 -24.28 10.96 -11.26
CA ALA A 2 -23.30 10.33 -10.34
C ALA A 2 -21.90 11.01 -10.33
N TYR A 3 -21.43 11.54 -11.46
CA TYR A 3 -20.07 12.10 -11.61
C TYR A 3 -19.79 13.34 -10.73
N LYS A 4 -20.82 14.17 -10.45
CA LYS A 4 -20.65 15.38 -9.63
C LYS A 4 -20.29 15.03 -8.18
N SER A 5 -20.83 13.92 -7.66
CA SER A 5 -20.55 13.43 -6.29
C SER A 5 -19.10 12.98 -6.13
N LEU A 6 -18.56 12.23 -7.10
CA LEU A 6 -17.17 11.74 -7.08
C LEU A 6 -16.14 12.87 -7.17
N SER A 7 -16.45 13.93 -7.92
CA SER A 7 -15.59 15.11 -8.04
C SER A 7 -15.47 15.94 -6.76
N THR A 8 -16.33 15.68 -5.76
CA THR A 8 -16.34 16.38 -4.46
C THR A 8 -16.08 15.46 -3.28
N LEU A 9 -16.07 14.14 -3.49
CA LEU A 9 -15.89 13.16 -2.42
C LEU A 9 -14.45 13.23 -1.89
N LYS A 10 -14.29 13.70 -0.66
CA LYS A 10 -12.97 13.82 0.00
C LYS A 10 -12.57 12.58 0.79
N THR A 11 -13.55 11.86 1.32
CA THR A 11 -13.32 10.73 2.22
C THR A 11 -14.18 9.55 1.80
N LEU A 12 -13.54 8.40 1.63
CA LEU A 12 -14.19 7.13 1.34
C LEU A 12 -13.80 6.14 2.44
N ILE A 13 -14.80 5.73 3.22
CA ILE A 13 -14.62 4.76 4.30
C ILE A 13 -15.46 3.54 3.96
N LEU A 14 -14.78 2.42 3.76
CA LEU A 14 -15.37 1.13 3.51
C LEU A 14 -14.96 0.23 4.68
N ASN A 15 -15.85 0.12 5.67
CA ASN A 15 -15.65 -0.72 6.84
C ASN A 15 -16.76 -1.76 6.90
N GLY A 16 -16.41 -3.02 7.13
CA GLY A 16 -17.40 -4.05 7.36
C GLY A 16 -16.82 -5.30 7.98
N ARG A 17 -17.68 -6.11 8.59
CA ARG A 17 -17.34 -7.43 9.13
C ARG A 17 -17.67 -8.58 8.15
N GLY A 18 -18.08 -8.24 6.94
CA GLY A 18 -18.47 -9.19 5.88
C GLY A 18 -17.37 -9.40 4.85
N ILE A 19 -17.57 -10.37 3.97
CA ILE A 19 -16.76 -10.57 2.75
C ILE A 19 -17.30 -9.56 1.73
N MET A 20 -16.82 -8.32 1.78
CA MET A 20 -17.06 -7.38 0.68
C MET A 20 -15.80 -7.31 -0.15
N ASP A 21 -15.86 -7.90 -1.32
CA ASP A 21 -14.77 -8.00 -2.29
C ASP A 21 -14.53 -6.69 -3.04
N TRP A 22 -14.70 -5.54 -2.38
CA TRP A 22 -14.48 -4.26 -3.03
C TRP A 22 -13.02 -3.83 -2.89
N PRO A 23 -12.34 -3.42 -3.97
CA PRO A 23 -12.85 -3.40 -5.34
C PRO A 23 -12.79 -4.78 -6.01
N ALA A 24 -13.88 -5.17 -6.67
CA ALA A 24 -13.99 -6.45 -7.37
C ALA A 24 -13.40 -6.39 -8.80
N GLU A 25 -13.44 -5.19 -9.40
CA GLU A 25 -12.99 -4.92 -10.75
C GLU A 25 -11.98 -3.77 -10.75
N ARG A 26 -11.15 -3.70 -11.79
CA ARG A 26 -10.21 -2.58 -11.98
C ARG A 26 -10.98 -1.26 -12.04
N ALA A 27 -10.29 -0.19 -11.68
CA ALA A 27 -10.90 1.13 -11.63
C ALA A 27 -11.39 1.56 -13.01
N THR A 28 -12.67 1.90 -13.08
CA THR A 28 -13.34 2.49 -14.25
C THR A 28 -13.72 3.95 -14.01
N LEU A 29 -13.48 4.44 -12.79
CA LEU A 29 -13.86 5.77 -12.32
C LEU A 29 -12.65 6.45 -11.65
N GLU A 30 -12.58 7.77 -11.81
CA GLU A 30 -11.61 8.62 -11.12
C GLU A 30 -12.22 9.26 -9.87
N PHE A 31 -11.38 9.43 -8.85
CA PHE A 31 -11.71 10.09 -7.59
C PHE A 31 -10.80 11.32 -7.39
N PRO A 32 -10.97 12.37 -8.21
CA PRO A 32 -10.01 13.46 -8.31
C PRO A 32 -9.95 14.37 -7.07
N ALA A 33 -10.94 14.29 -6.18
CA ALA A 33 -10.99 15.04 -4.93
C ALA A 33 -10.76 14.18 -3.68
N LEU A 34 -10.57 12.87 -3.84
CA LEU A 34 -10.43 11.97 -2.69
C LEU A 34 -9.08 12.17 -2.02
N GLU A 35 -9.14 12.54 -0.75
CA GLU A 35 -7.97 12.81 0.10
C GLU A 35 -7.76 11.66 1.10
N GLN A 36 -8.82 10.94 1.51
CA GLN A 36 -8.74 9.88 2.50
C GLN A 36 -9.48 8.63 2.02
N PHE A 37 -8.79 7.49 2.10
CA PHE A 37 -9.34 6.19 1.80
C PHE A 37 -9.06 5.22 2.94
N VAL A 38 -10.12 4.69 3.53
CA VAL A 38 -10.08 3.70 4.61
C VAL A 38 -10.79 2.46 4.15
N HIS A 39 -10.10 1.33 4.20
CA HIS A 39 -10.65 0.02 3.88
C HIS A 39 -10.33 -0.96 5.00
N ALA A 40 -11.37 -1.53 5.58
CA ALA A 40 -11.27 -2.52 6.66
C ALA A 40 -12.24 -3.68 6.39
N PHE A 41 -11.77 -4.65 5.62
CA PHE A 41 -12.47 -5.92 5.33
C PHE A 41 -11.49 -7.09 5.36
N GLY A 42 -12.02 -8.30 5.51
CA GLY A 42 -11.22 -9.54 5.54
C GLY A 42 -10.53 -9.89 4.22
N TRP A 43 -10.97 -9.31 3.10
CA TRP A 43 -10.50 -9.67 1.77
C TRP A 43 -10.33 -8.46 0.85
N VAL A 44 -9.24 -8.45 0.07
CA VAL A 44 -9.06 -7.54 -1.06
C VAL A 44 -8.15 -8.21 -2.09
N ASN A 45 -8.36 -7.89 -3.37
CA ASN A 45 -7.39 -8.20 -4.41
C ASN A 45 -6.36 -7.06 -4.53
N PRO A 46 -5.08 -7.26 -4.20
CA PRO A 46 -4.07 -6.19 -4.22
C PRO A 46 -3.84 -5.60 -5.62
N ILE A 47 -3.95 -6.42 -6.68
CA ILE A 47 -3.83 -5.95 -8.06
C ILE A 47 -4.96 -4.98 -8.38
N VAL A 48 -6.18 -5.36 -8.03
CA VAL A 48 -7.36 -4.53 -8.30
C VAL A 48 -7.27 -3.25 -7.48
N LEU A 49 -6.97 -3.35 -6.18
CA LEU A 49 -6.78 -2.20 -5.31
C LEU A 49 -5.71 -1.23 -5.82
N SER A 50 -4.58 -1.76 -6.33
CA SER A 50 -3.51 -0.94 -6.91
C SER A 50 -3.99 -0.09 -8.09
N SER A 51 -4.92 -0.61 -8.90
CA SER A 51 -5.55 0.14 -9.99
C SER A 51 -6.42 1.28 -9.46
N TRP A 52 -7.10 1.10 -8.33
CA TRP A 52 -7.92 2.15 -7.72
C TRP A 52 -7.09 3.25 -7.08
N LEU A 53 -6.00 2.91 -6.40
CA LEU A 53 -5.08 3.92 -5.84
C LEU A 53 -4.54 4.87 -6.92
N ARG A 54 -4.22 4.34 -8.11
CA ARG A 54 -3.76 5.16 -9.25
C ARG A 54 -4.80 6.18 -9.74
N ASN A 55 -6.08 5.96 -9.44
CA ASN A 55 -7.20 6.82 -9.83
C ASN A 55 -7.63 7.78 -8.70
N MET A 56 -6.84 7.92 -7.63
CA MET A 56 -7.08 8.80 -6.49
C MET A 56 -5.95 9.85 -6.37
N PRO A 57 -5.77 10.75 -7.35
CA PRO A 57 -4.56 11.57 -7.49
C PRO A 57 -4.27 12.49 -6.29
N LYS A 58 -5.28 12.83 -5.50
CA LYS A 58 -5.15 13.68 -4.31
C LYS A 58 -5.09 12.91 -2.99
N LEU A 59 -4.94 11.57 -3.04
CA LEU A 59 -4.94 10.75 -1.85
C LEU A 59 -3.76 11.11 -0.94
N ARG A 60 -4.09 11.44 0.30
CA ARG A 60 -3.14 11.82 1.37
C ARG A 60 -3.15 10.83 2.52
N TYR A 61 -4.24 10.10 2.70
CA TYR A 61 -4.36 9.09 3.74
C TYR A 61 -4.89 7.77 3.16
N LEU A 62 -4.11 6.70 3.34
CA LEU A 62 -4.47 5.34 2.99
C LEU A 62 -4.42 4.48 4.26
N LYS A 63 -5.57 3.95 4.68
CA LYS A 63 -5.63 2.92 5.72
C LYS A 63 -6.19 1.63 5.16
N LEU A 64 -5.44 0.55 5.32
CA LEU A 64 -5.82 -0.80 4.97
C LEU A 64 -5.73 -1.67 6.23
N ASP A 65 -6.84 -2.26 6.66
CA ASP A 65 -6.96 -2.98 7.93
C ASP A 65 -7.61 -4.35 7.75
N GLY A 66 -7.20 -5.31 8.57
CA GLY A 66 -7.88 -6.60 8.68
C GLY A 66 -7.80 -7.50 7.44
N LEU A 67 -6.78 -7.35 6.59
CA LEU A 67 -6.59 -8.13 5.36
C LEU A 67 -5.99 -9.52 5.67
N ASP A 68 -6.74 -10.31 6.44
CA ASP A 68 -6.32 -11.58 7.03
C ASP A 68 -6.58 -12.81 6.13
N ARG A 69 -7.48 -12.70 5.13
CA ARG A 69 -8.04 -13.84 4.38
C ARG A 69 -7.95 -13.72 2.85
N SER A 70 -6.86 -13.25 2.26
CA SER A 70 -6.66 -13.32 0.79
C SER A 70 -6.39 -14.75 0.28
N LEU A 71 -7.30 -15.69 0.56
CA LEU A 71 -7.24 -17.08 0.14
C LEU A 71 -7.26 -17.15 -1.41
N GLY A 72 -6.29 -17.86 -1.98
CA GLY A 72 -6.19 -18.10 -3.43
C GLY A 72 -5.42 -17.04 -4.22
N ILE A 73 -5.08 -15.89 -3.64
CA ILE A 73 -4.24 -14.88 -4.31
C ILE A 73 -2.77 -15.18 -4.00
N PRO A 74 -1.88 -15.28 -5.02
CA PRO A 74 -0.46 -15.37 -4.76
C PRO A 74 0.01 -14.18 -3.93
N TYR A 75 0.72 -14.48 -2.86
CA TYR A 75 1.32 -13.52 -1.95
C TYR A 75 2.19 -12.45 -2.62
N ILE A 76 2.79 -12.77 -3.77
CA ILE A 76 3.56 -11.82 -4.57
C ILE A 76 2.72 -10.68 -5.16
N GLU A 77 1.39 -10.84 -5.27
CA GLU A 77 0.51 -9.82 -5.84
C GLU A 77 0.45 -8.54 -4.99
N TRP A 78 0.78 -8.63 -3.69
CA TRP A 78 0.93 -7.45 -2.82
C TRP A 78 1.97 -6.45 -3.34
N ARG A 79 2.93 -6.90 -4.14
CA ARG A 79 3.87 -6.01 -4.82
C ARG A 79 3.16 -4.95 -5.65
N HIS A 80 2.06 -5.29 -6.35
CA HIS A 80 1.33 -4.32 -7.16
C HIS A 80 0.79 -3.16 -6.34
N LEU A 81 0.32 -3.45 -5.13
CA LEU A 81 -0.13 -2.44 -4.19
C LEU A 81 1.04 -1.56 -3.73
N PHE A 82 2.16 -2.16 -3.37
CA PHE A 82 3.36 -1.43 -2.93
C PHE A 82 3.97 -0.57 -4.04
N ASP A 83 4.04 -1.08 -5.26
CA ASP A 83 4.45 -0.32 -6.44
C ASP A 83 3.48 0.86 -6.66
N ALA A 84 2.16 0.68 -6.50
CA ALA A 84 1.19 1.77 -6.62
C ALA A 84 1.29 2.83 -5.51
N ILE A 85 1.66 2.43 -4.29
CA ILE A 85 1.95 3.36 -3.18
C ILE A 85 3.22 4.17 -3.51
N ARG A 86 4.32 3.48 -3.86
CA ARG A 86 5.60 4.09 -4.23
C ARG A 86 5.43 5.10 -5.36
N ASP A 87 4.71 4.72 -6.41
CA ASP A 87 4.55 5.53 -7.61
C ASP A 87 3.41 6.56 -7.49
N HIS A 88 2.74 6.63 -6.33
CA HIS A 88 1.60 7.53 -6.15
C HIS A 88 2.02 9.00 -6.33
N GLN A 89 1.14 9.81 -6.91
CA GLN A 89 1.46 11.21 -7.25
C GLN A 89 1.81 12.06 -6.02
N THR A 90 1.21 11.75 -4.87
CA THR A 90 1.54 12.44 -3.60
C THR A 90 2.85 11.98 -2.97
N VAL A 91 3.44 10.88 -3.43
CA VAL A 91 4.77 10.39 -3.03
C VAL A 91 5.85 10.92 -3.97
N THR A 92 5.64 10.78 -5.29
CA THR A 92 6.65 11.07 -6.32
C THR A 92 6.65 12.51 -6.82
N GLY A 93 5.55 13.24 -6.67
CA GLY A 93 5.39 14.60 -7.17
C GLY A 93 6.08 15.67 -6.31
N LYS A 94 6.01 16.93 -6.75
CA LYS A 94 6.32 18.13 -5.94
C LYS A 94 5.29 18.36 -4.81
N SER A 95 4.60 17.31 -4.38
CA SER A 95 3.54 17.39 -3.37
C SER A 95 4.16 17.62 -2.01
N THR A 96 3.70 18.66 -1.30
CA THR A 96 4.17 18.97 0.05
C THR A 96 3.51 18.13 1.14
N SER A 97 2.65 17.16 0.80
CA SER A 97 1.88 16.40 1.79
C SER A 97 2.36 14.97 2.04
N GLY A 98 3.07 14.36 1.08
CA GLY A 98 3.31 12.92 1.11
C GLY A 98 2.01 12.09 1.05
N LEU A 99 2.15 10.77 1.25
CA LEU A 99 1.04 9.84 1.48
C LEU A 99 1.21 9.20 2.86
N GLU A 100 0.30 9.49 3.80
CA GLU A 100 0.20 8.76 5.05
C GLU A 100 -0.39 7.36 4.77
N VAL A 101 0.40 6.33 5.04
CA VAL A 101 0.03 4.93 4.85
C VAL A 101 -0.05 4.25 6.21
N ASN A 102 -1.15 3.53 6.43
CA ASN A 102 -1.42 2.73 7.62
C ASN A 102 -1.91 1.34 7.20
N LEU A 103 -0.94 0.44 7.02
CA LEU A 103 -1.17 -0.98 6.73
C LEU A 103 -1.21 -1.73 8.05
N ARG A 104 -2.34 -2.36 8.35
CA ARG A 104 -2.50 -3.17 9.55
C ARG A 104 -2.80 -4.59 9.17
N TYR A 105 -1.97 -5.49 9.70
CA TYR A 105 -2.27 -6.90 9.72
C TYR A 105 -2.42 -7.53 8.33
N ILE A 106 -1.59 -7.10 7.37
CA ILE A 106 -1.62 -7.62 6.01
C ILE A 106 -0.87 -8.95 5.94
N HIS A 107 -1.54 -10.02 5.53
CA HIS A 107 -0.89 -11.31 5.28
C HIS A 107 -0.23 -11.33 3.91
N THR A 108 1.11 -11.23 3.91
CA THR A 108 1.91 -11.09 2.69
C THR A 108 2.60 -12.37 2.26
N SER A 109 2.74 -13.38 3.14
CA SER A 109 3.04 -14.77 2.81
C SER A 109 2.43 -15.72 3.84
N GLN A 110 2.60 -17.03 3.67
CA GLN A 110 2.10 -18.05 4.61
C GLN A 110 2.54 -17.82 6.06
N TRP A 111 3.68 -17.13 6.26
CA TRP A 111 4.32 -16.97 7.57
C TRP A 111 4.54 -15.51 7.96
N VAL A 112 4.20 -14.55 7.08
CA VAL A 112 4.54 -13.14 7.28
C VAL A 112 3.29 -12.28 7.33
N ARG A 113 3.17 -11.57 8.45
CA ARG A 113 2.22 -10.48 8.66
C ARG A 113 2.97 -9.15 8.65
N MET A 114 2.61 -8.29 7.72
CA MET A 114 3.22 -6.98 7.55
C MET A 114 2.32 -5.90 8.15
N SER A 115 2.92 -4.96 8.88
CA SER A 115 2.26 -3.74 9.32
C SER A 115 3.20 -2.56 9.14
N TYR A 116 2.67 -1.46 8.60
CA TYR A 116 3.42 -0.23 8.37
C TYR A 116 2.57 0.96 8.75
N ARG A 117 3.18 1.96 9.39
CA ARG A 117 2.55 3.23 9.63
C ARG A 117 3.58 4.34 9.46
N GLY A 118 3.33 5.23 8.52
CA GLY A 118 4.20 6.38 8.28
C GLY A 118 3.76 7.18 7.06
N VAL A 119 4.35 8.36 6.91
CA VAL A 119 4.23 9.21 5.72
C VAL A 119 5.35 8.85 4.75
N ILE A 120 4.98 8.48 3.53
CA ILE A 120 5.91 8.18 2.43
C ILE A 120 5.96 9.42 1.53
N SER A 121 7.17 9.93 1.27
CA SER A 121 7.40 11.07 0.36
C SER A 121 8.86 11.13 -0.10
N HIS A 122 9.13 11.46 -1.36
CA HIS A 122 10.51 11.73 -1.79
C HIS A 122 11.12 13.00 -1.18
N ASP A 123 10.33 13.84 -0.50
CA ASP A 123 10.83 14.95 0.31
C ASP A 123 11.07 14.49 1.76
N SER A 124 12.34 14.49 2.17
CA SER A 124 12.76 14.07 3.51
C SER A 124 12.24 14.93 4.65
N ASN A 125 11.78 16.17 4.38
CA ASN A 125 11.18 17.03 5.40
C ASN A 125 9.72 16.63 5.71
N ILE A 126 9.11 15.83 4.84
CA ILE A 126 7.71 15.37 4.96
C ILE A 126 7.64 13.89 5.32
N ALA A 127 8.56 13.10 4.78
CA ALA A 127 8.67 11.68 5.07
C ALA A 127 8.79 11.43 6.57
N SER A 128 8.12 10.38 7.07
CA SER A 128 8.30 9.96 8.45
C SER A 128 9.73 9.52 8.71
N GLU A 129 10.21 9.78 9.93
CA GLU A 129 11.50 9.29 10.39
C GLU A 129 11.55 7.77 10.28
N ARG A 130 12.57 7.28 9.58
CA ARG A 130 12.77 5.85 9.33
C ARG A 130 13.52 5.27 10.52
N LYS A 131 12.83 4.48 11.34
CA LYS A 131 13.47 3.76 12.44
C LYS A 131 13.99 2.43 11.92
N MET A 132 15.31 2.30 11.77
CA MET A 132 15.92 0.96 11.72
C MET A 132 15.68 0.30 13.09
N LEU A 133 14.73 -0.63 13.16
CA LEU A 133 14.48 -1.40 14.38
C LEU A 133 15.44 -2.58 14.51
N SER A 134 16.11 -2.97 13.42
CA SER A 134 17.06 -4.09 13.41
C SER A 134 18.51 -3.63 13.51
N SER A 135 19.27 -4.25 14.41
CA SER A 135 20.74 -4.27 14.39
C SER A 135 21.32 -5.12 13.25
N ASP A 136 20.46 -5.73 12.43
CA ASP A 136 20.82 -6.37 11.15
C ASP A 136 21.25 -5.28 10.14
N PRO A 137 22.52 -5.25 9.72
CA PRO A 137 23.03 -4.25 8.76
C PRO A 137 22.31 -4.29 7.41
N GLU A 138 21.75 -5.44 7.04
CA GLU A 138 21.03 -5.61 5.78
C GLU A 138 19.51 -5.35 5.93
N GLY A 139 19.01 -5.44 7.17
CA GLY A 139 17.62 -5.22 7.57
C GLY A 139 16.64 -6.19 6.88
N LEU A 140 17.10 -7.41 6.59
CA LEU A 140 16.37 -8.38 5.78
C LEU A 140 15.13 -8.96 6.48
N MET A 141 15.08 -8.85 7.81
CA MET A 141 14.00 -9.38 8.65
C MET A 141 13.06 -8.28 9.17
N ASP A 142 13.37 -7.01 8.93
CA ASP A 142 12.51 -5.90 9.30
C ASP A 142 11.53 -5.56 8.16
N SER A 143 10.27 -5.91 8.38
CA SER A 143 9.21 -5.72 7.38
C SER A 143 8.95 -4.27 7.01
N GLN A 144 9.15 -3.34 7.95
CA GLN A 144 8.97 -1.91 7.70
C GLN A 144 10.13 -1.40 6.86
N TYR A 145 11.36 -1.74 7.26
CA TYR A 145 12.55 -1.30 6.56
C TYR A 145 12.62 -1.80 5.11
N CYS A 146 12.26 -3.06 4.87
CA CYS A 146 12.21 -3.62 3.51
C CYS A 146 11.13 -2.93 2.64
N LEU A 147 9.98 -2.58 3.22
CA LEU A 147 8.92 -1.84 2.52
C LEU A 147 9.32 -0.38 2.26
N GLU A 148 10.01 0.26 3.20
CA GLU A 148 10.54 1.61 3.04
C GLU A 148 11.57 1.66 1.91
N LYS A 149 12.58 0.78 1.91
CA LYS A 149 13.56 0.65 0.82
C LYS A 149 12.90 0.55 -0.56
N HIS A 150 11.80 -0.19 -0.65
CA HIS A 150 10.99 -0.29 -1.86
C HIS A 150 10.27 1.02 -2.19
N SER A 151 9.62 1.63 -1.20
CA SER A 151 8.82 2.85 -1.35
C SER A 151 9.63 4.11 -1.68
N TYR A 152 10.92 4.12 -1.33
CA TYR A 152 11.84 5.23 -1.64
C TYR A 152 12.75 4.94 -2.85
N ASN A 153 12.52 3.84 -3.59
CA ASN A 153 13.35 3.43 -4.73
C ASN A 153 14.84 3.25 -4.40
N GLU A 154 15.19 2.92 -3.15
CA GLU A 154 16.59 2.71 -2.76
C GLU A 154 17.18 1.42 -3.35
N LEU A 155 16.34 0.40 -3.49
CA LEU A 155 16.71 -0.88 -4.09
C LEU A 155 15.64 -1.34 -5.08
N PRO A 156 16.03 -1.71 -6.32
CA PRO A 156 15.14 -2.39 -7.24
C PRO A 156 14.56 -3.65 -6.60
N PHE A 157 13.28 -3.94 -6.85
CA PHE A 157 12.58 -5.08 -6.23
C PHE A 157 13.35 -6.42 -6.36
N LYS A 158 13.98 -6.69 -7.51
CA LYS A 158 14.78 -7.90 -7.73
C LYS A 158 15.91 -8.13 -6.70
N TYR A 159 16.41 -7.05 -6.11
CA TYR A 159 17.49 -7.04 -5.12
C TYR A 159 17.00 -6.80 -3.68
N ASN A 160 15.71 -6.52 -3.49
CA ASN A 160 15.11 -6.38 -2.15
C ASN A 160 14.73 -7.75 -1.61
N TYR A 161 15.72 -8.56 -1.24
CA TYR A 161 15.53 -9.96 -0.83
C TYR A 161 14.61 -10.11 0.38
N GLY A 162 14.68 -9.19 1.35
CA GLY A 162 13.78 -9.20 2.50
C GLY A 162 12.32 -8.99 2.08
N LEU A 163 12.02 -8.00 1.23
CA LEU A 163 10.66 -7.85 0.69
C LEU A 163 10.22 -9.04 -0.15
N ARG A 164 11.09 -9.58 -1.01
CA ARG A 164 10.78 -10.78 -1.80
C ARG A 164 10.46 -11.99 -0.93
N PHE A 165 11.23 -12.20 0.15
CA PHE A 165 10.97 -13.24 1.14
C PHE A 165 9.61 -13.05 1.80
N MET A 166 9.31 -11.83 2.27
CA MET A 166 8.02 -11.52 2.89
C MET A 166 6.83 -11.74 1.96
N LEU A 167 7.01 -11.50 0.65
CA LEU A 167 6.01 -11.73 -0.39
C LEU A 167 5.97 -13.18 -0.92
N GLY A 168 6.80 -14.09 -0.38
CA GLY A 168 6.86 -15.48 -0.81
C GLY A 168 7.55 -15.73 -2.16
N ASP A 169 8.31 -14.76 -2.69
CA ASP A 169 9.03 -14.83 -3.97
C ASP A 169 10.50 -15.28 -3.84
N TRP A 170 10.87 -15.87 -2.71
CA TRP A 170 12.26 -16.26 -2.41
C TRP A 170 12.75 -17.51 -3.18
N LYS A 171 11.87 -18.26 -3.85
CA LYS A 171 12.22 -19.50 -4.58
C LYS A 171 12.29 -19.37 -6.10
N ARG A 172 12.04 -18.18 -6.67
CA ARG A 172 12.09 -17.98 -8.14
C ARG A 172 13.37 -17.23 -8.50
N VAL A 173 14.39 -18.01 -8.87
CA VAL A 173 15.63 -17.59 -9.54
C VAL A 173 15.52 -18.00 -11.00
#